data_AF-A0A955IT30-F1
#
_entry.id   AF-A0A955IT30-F1
#
_cell.length_a   1.000
_cell.length_b   1.000
_cell.length_c   1.000
_cell.angle_alpha   90.00
_cell.angle_beta   90.00
_cell.angle_gamma   90.00
#
_symmetry.space_group_name_H-M   'P 1'
#
loop_
_entity.id
_entity.type
_entity.pdbx_description
1 polymer ?
#
loop_
_entity_poly.entity_id
_entity_poly.type
_entity_poly.pdbx_seq_one_letter_code
_entity_poly.pdbx_strand_id
1 'polypeptide(L)'
;MDPTLLIMLPAGPVVSGITTWALRLARASDRVVLAVHDAPESVPLSGCRVVRLPSFGSPLEHVARYVGLLADLEGPVVVSPNQHEGAYALGACLSQAADVHLIGVHHSDTPYNDALLTRYEPMLSRLVGVSGLLAERLRAHLPHREGDILRIGYGVPLGTERGRRAPGPLRLLYMGRLAHEQKRIATLVHMRRALAARGIDATLTMLGDGPALDEMRATGEAICPGAVPADEVEAHLREADLFVMGSAYEGLSVAMLEAMAQGVAPVVTSVPGVEDVVTDGVSGILVPREGTDAEVGAALASGVERAVVLGVEVLGAGALRSVRHEHEVSRCAGRYQDLARAIVREPIRRWPLERPCASGPDDSVTVPADAPGRMRALLAALEGPVLIHGTGAHTLAIASVLATANVVGFADDDPARCGGHLFNWPIIPPSAASALGARHVVISSSIHEQAIWDRRSMYESQGLRVHRLYACDDAPSGDAARLDTDTSFPLAG
;
A
#
# COMPACT_ATOMS: atom_id res chain seq x y z
N MET A 1 28.11 -6.25 -5.18
CA MET A 1 27.09 -7.29 -4.89
C MET A 1 25.78 -6.81 -5.45
N ASP A 2 24.97 -7.71 -6.02
CA ASP A 2 23.64 -7.34 -6.50
C ASP A 2 22.71 -7.03 -5.32
N PRO A 3 21.91 -5.96 -5.41
CA PRO A 3 21.06 -5.52 -4.32
C PRO A 3 19.86 -6.43 -4.12
N THR A 4 19.40 -6.51 -2.87
CA THR A 4 18.15 -7.20 -2.51
C THR A 4 17.00 -6.21 -2.49
N LEU A 5 15.89 -6.54 -3.16
CA LEU A 5 14.64 -5.78 -3.07
C LEU A 5 13.74 -6.39 -1.99
N LEU A 6 13.55 -5.67 -0.89
CA LEU A 6 12.66 -6.04 0.21
C LEU A 6 11.29 -5.36 0.03
N ILE A 7 10.24 -6.13 -0.21
CA ILE A 7 8.87 -5.62 -0.35
C ILE A 7 8.10 -5.89 0.94
N MET A 8 7.55 -4.83 1.54
CA MET A 8 6.70 -4.96 2.72
C MET A 8 5.28 -5.38 2.32
N LEU A 9 4.69 -6.34 3.03
CA LEU A 9 3.28 -6.72 2.89
C LEU A 9 2.58 -6.54 4.24
N PRO A 10 2.14 -5.31 4.55
CA PRO A 10 1.67 -4.95 5.90
C PRO A 10 0.33 -5.58 6.28
N ALA A 11 -0.52 -5.88 5.29
CA ALA A 11 -1.76 -6.60 5.47
C ALA A 11 -1.61 -8.12 5.29
N GLY A 12 -0.36 -8.62 5.25
CA GLY A 12 -0.06 -10.02 4.95
C GLY A 12 -0.42 -10.43 3.51
N PRO A 13 -0.47 -11.75 3.22
CA PRO A 13 -0.76 -12.26 1.89
C PRO A 13 -2.28 -12.34 1.67
N VAL A 14 -2.88 -11.17 1.45
CA VAL A 14 -4.30 -11.03 1.12
C VAL A 14 -4.54 -11.08 -0.39
N VAL A 15 -5.66 -11.64 -0.82
CA VAL A 15 -6.08 -11.64 -2.24
C VAL A 15 -6.24 -10.19 -2.74
N SER A 16 -5.25 -9.70 -3.47
CA SER A 16 -5.26 -8.37 -4.08
C SER A 16 -4.29 -8.31 -5.26
N GLY A 17 -4.50 -7.37 -6.19
CA GLY A 17 -3.59 -7.16 -7.32
C GLY A 17 -2.17 -6.80 -6.88
N ILE A 18 -2.02 -6.08 -5.77
CA ILE A 18 -0.73 -5.64 -5.21
C ILE A 18 0.02 -6.83 -4.61
N THR A 19 -0.67 -7.68 -3.83
CA THR A 19 -0.07 -8.92 -3.31
C THR A 19 0.36 -9.82 -4.46
N THR A 20 -0.49 -9.98 -5.47
CA THR A 20 -0.18 -10.77 -6.68
C THR A 20 1.07 -10.22 -7.39
N TRP A 21 1.19 -8.91 -7.55
CA TRP A 21 2.39 -8.28 -8.11
C TRP A 21 3.65 -8.60 -7.28
N ALA A 22 3.60 -8.42 -5.96
CA ALA A 22 4.74 -8.68 -5.09
C ALA A 22 5.17 -10.16 -5.13
N LEU A 23 4.21 -11.09 -5.11
CA LEU A 23 4.47 -12.53 -5.23
C LEU A 23 5.08 -12.89 -6.58
N ARG A 24 4.62 -12.28 -7.67
CA ARG A 24 5.16 -12.53 -9.01
C ARG A 24 6.60 -12.04 -9.14
N LEU A 25 6.91 -10.84 -8.63
CA LEU A 25 8.28 -10.37 -8.56
C LEU A 25 9.16 -11.29 -7.73
N ALA A 26 8.67 -11.73 -6.56
CA ALA A 26 9.39 -12.64 -5.66
C ALA A 26 9.67 -14.01 -6.29
N ARG A 27 8.74 -14.55 -7.09
CA ARG A 27 8.93 -15.83 -7.79
C ARG A 27 9.85 -15.70 -9.01
N ALA A 28 9.89 -14.53 -9.64
CA ALA A 28 10.69 -14.28 -10.83
C ALA A 28 12.14 -13.86 -10.52
N SER A 29 12.48 -13.59 -9.25
CA SER A 29 13.82 -13.18 -8.85
C SER A 29 14.17 -13.66 -7.44
N ASP A 30 15.29 -14.37 -7.31
CA ASP A 30 15.89 -14.79 -6.04
C ASP A 30 16.37 -13.61 -5.16
N ARG A 31 16.48 -12.41 -5.73
CA ARG A 31 16.88 -11.17 -5.08
C ARG A 31 15.71 -10.35 -4.56
N VAL A 32 14.50 -10.89 -4.59
CA VAL A 32 13.31 -10.25 -4.01
C VAL A 32 12.89 -11.02 -2.76
N VAL A 33 12.77 -10.30 -1.65
CA VAL A 33 12.34 -10.83 -0.35
C VAL A 33 11.04 -10.15 0.07
N LEU A 34 10.08 -10.92 0.56
CA LEU A 34 8.82 -10.41 1.08
C LEU A 34 8.86 -10.36 2.61
N ALA A 35 8.69 -9.18 3.19
CA ALA A 35 8.44 -9.01 4.62
C ALA A 35 6.93 -9.06 4.85
N VAL A 36 6.43 -10.20 5.31
CA VAL A 36 4.99 -10.49 5.44
C VAL A 36 4.58 -10.35 6.90
N HIS A 37 3.67 -9.42 7.17
CA HIS A 37 3.12 -9.25 8.52
C HIS A 37 1.95 -10.19 8.76
N ASP A 38 1.76 -10.61 10.02
CA ASP A 38 0.70 -11.54 10.41
C ASP A 38 -0.68 -10.98 10.03
N ALA A 39 -1.30 -11.68 9.08
CA ALA A 39 -2.69 -11.61 8.71
C ALA A 39 -3.11 -13.03 8.28
N PRO A 40 -4.41 -13.36 8.29
CA PRO A 40 -4.88 -14.65 7.81
C PRO A 40 -4.34 -14.92 6.40
N GLU A 41 -3.63 -16.04 6.21
CA GLU A 41 -3.15 -16.39 4.89
C GLU A 41 -4.32 -16.70 3.97
N SER A 42 -4.44 -15.93 2.90
CA SER A 42 -5.45 -16.18 1.87
C SER A 42 -4.85 -16.51 0.52
N VAL A 43 -3.52 -16.37 0.34
CA VAL A 43 -2.81 -16.79 -0.87
C VAL A 43 -1.51 -17.57 -0.56
N PRO A 44 -1.16 -18.59 -1.38
CA PRO A 44 0.05 -19.38 -1.17
C PRO A 44 1.35 -18.58 -1.40
N LEU A 45 2.31 -18.75 -0.50
CA LEU A 45 3.64 -18.12 -0.55
C LEU A 45 4.75 -19.01 -1.15
N SER A 46 4.38 -20.17 -1.71
CA SER A 46 5.34 -21.11 -2.30
C SER A 46 6.18 -20.46 -3.40
N GLY A 47 7.48 -20.77 -3.41
CA GLY A 47 8.45 -20.24 -4.36
C GLY A 47 8.92 -18.80 -4.08
N CYS A 48 8.52 -18.18 -2.96
CA CYS A 48 8.96 -16.85 -2.56
C CYS A 48 9.95 -16.93 -1.38
N ARG A 49 10.97 -16.05 -1.35
CA ARG A 49 11.74 -15.79 -0.13
C ARG A 49 10.92 -14.89 0.79
N VAL A 50 10.54 -15.40 1.96
CA VAL A 50 9.62 -14.71 2.89
C VAL A 50 10.25 -14.60 4.26
N VAL A 51 10.11 -13.43 4.87
CA VAL A 51 10.36 -13.19 6.29
C VAL A 51 9.03 -12.84 6.93
N ARG A 52 8.62 -13.64 7.92
CA ARG A 52 7.38 -13.40 8.67
C ARG A 52 7.65 -12.49 9.84
N LEU A 53 6.80 -11.49 9.98
CA LEU A 53 6.83 -10.50 11.04
C LEU A 53 5.44 -10.48 11.70
N PRO A 54 5.34 -10.13 12.99
CA PRO A 54 4.04 -10.01 13.63
C PRO A 54 3.22 -8.89 12.98
N SER A 55 1.92 -8.86 13.28
CA SER A 55 1.05 -7.76 12.88
C SER A 55 1.62 -6.42 13.35
N PHE A 56 1.38 -5.35 12.58
CA PHE A 56 1.80 -4.00 12.95
C PHE A 56 1.27 -3.64 14.35
N GLY A 57 2.21 -3.49 15.27
CA GLY A 57 1.98 -3.12 16.67
C GLY A 57 2.76 -1.85 16.97
N SER A 58 3.61 -1.86 18.00
CA SER A 58 4.51 -0.75 18.29
C SER A 58 5.41 -0.43 17.07
N PRO A 59 5.43 0.83 16.57
CA PRO A 59 6.25 1.22 15.42
C PRO A 59 7.75 0.94 15.63
N LEU A 60 8.25 1.07 16.86
CA LEU A 60 9.67 0.92 17.16
C LEU A 60 10.12 -0.53 17.35
N GLU A 61 9.24 -1.42 17.81
CA GLU A 61 9.53 -2.86 17.74
C GLU A 61 9.70 -3.30 16.29
N HIS A 62 8.90 -2.74 15.39
CA HIS A 62 9.02 -3.00 13.97
C HIS A 62 10.30 -2.42 13.39
N VAL A 63 10.72 -1.21 13.77
CA VAL A 63 12.01 -0.67 13.35
C VAL A 63 13.17 -1.60 13.74
N ALA A 64 13.24 -2.03 15.01
CA ALA A 64 14.31 -2.91 15.46
C ALA A 64 14.32 -4.25 14.71
N ARG A 65 13.16 -4.86 14.47
CA ARG A 65 13.03 -6.10 13.69
C ARG A 65 13.50 -5.92 12.26
N TYR A 66 13.12 -4.82 11.61
CA TYR A 66 13.55 -4.55 10.24
C TYR A 66 15.05 -4.21 10.17
N VAL A 67 15.62 -3.49 11.14
CA VAL A 67 17.08 -3.26 11.20
C VAL A 67 17.83 -4.58 11.33
N GLY A 68 17.38 -5.49 12.20
CA GLY A 68 17.95 -6.84 12.31
C GLY A 68 17.85 -7.62 10.99
N LEU A 69 16.66 -7.62 10.37
CA LEU A 69 16.46 -8.24 9.07
C LEU A 69 17.40 -7.67 8.00
N LEU A 70 17.55 -6.35 7.93
CA LEU A 70 18.44 -5.71 6.96
C LEU A 70 19.90 -6.13 7.14
N ALA A 71 20.34 -6.36 8.38
CA ALA A 71 21.69 -6.85 8.67
C ALA A 71 21.92 -8.30 8.24
N ASP A 72 20.86 -9.13 8.22
CA ASP A 72 20.90 -10.53 7.80
C ASP A 72 20.84 -10.72 6.27
N LEU A 73 20.47 -9.68 5.51
CA LEU A 73 20.39 -9.73 4.06
C LEU A 73 21.75 -9.47 3.39
N GLU A 74 22.05 -10.26 2.36
CA GLU A 74 23.28 -10.10 1.59
C GLU A 74 23.23 -8.88 0.67
N GLY A 75 24.25 -8.03 0.78
CA GLY A 75 24.46 -6.88 -0.09
C GLY A 75 23.57 -5.66 0.23
N PRO A 76 23.63 -4.61 -0.60
CA PRO A 76 22.80 -3.42 -0.41
C PRO A 76 21.31 -3.77 -0.48
N VAL A 77 20.49 -3.16 0.37
CA VAL A 77 19.04 -3.40 0.39
C VAL A 77 18.27 -2.20 -0.11
N VAL A 78 17.31 -2.46 -0.99
CA VAL A 78 16.29 -1.52 -1.44
C VAL A 78 14.97 -1.94 -0.83
N VAL A 79 14.32 -1.04 -0.10
CA VAL A 79 13.05 -1.30 0.56
C VAL A 79 11.91 -0.68 -0.26
N SER A 80 10.84 -1.42 -0.47
CA SER A 80 9.59 -0.93 -1.04
C SER A 80 8.51 -0.92 0.05
N PRO A 81 8.29 0.21 0.75
CA PRO A 81 7.10 0.38 1.58
C PRO A 81 5.86 0.27 0.71
N ASN A 82 4.92 -0.58 1.08
CA ASN A 82 3.81 -0.91 0.21
C ASN A 82 2.48 -0.41 0.79
N GLN A 83 1.81 0.47 0.03
CA GLN A 83 0.37 0.80 0.06
C GLN A 83 -0.31 0.98 1.44
N HIS A 84 0.44 1.28 2.49
CA HIS A 84 -0.10 1.48 3.82
C HIS A 84 0.73 2.53 4.55
N GLU A 85 0.06 3.47 5.18
CA GLU A 85 0.72 4.54 5.92
C GLU A 85 1.71 4.00 6.96
N GLY A 86 1.33 2.99 7.74
CA GLY A 86 2.24 2.37 8.72
C GLY A 86 3.52 1.80 8.10
N ALA A 87 3.48 1.29 6.85
CA ALA A 87 4.68 0.82 6.16
C ALA A 87 5.59 1.97 5.72
N TYR A 88 5.01 3.09 5.25
CA TYR A 88 5.78 4.28 4.91
C TYR A 88 6.33 5.00 6.15
N ALA A 89 5.58 5.06 7.25
CA ALA A 89 6.04 5.55 8.54
C ALA A 89 7.23 4.73 9.05
N LEU A 90 7.14 3.40 8.96
CA LEU A 90 8.25 2.50 9.24
C LEU A 90 9.44 2.77 8.31
N GLY A 91 9.20 2.96 7.01
CA GLY A 91 10.22 3.36 6.04
C GLY A 91 10.93 4.66 6.43
N ALA A 92 10.20 5.65 6.95
CA ALA A 92 10.78 6.91 7.43
C ALA A 92 11.72 6.67 8.62
N CYS A 93 11.31 5.85 9.59
CA CYS A 93 12.16 5.46 10.70
C CYS A 93 13.39 4.65 10.24
N LEU A 94 13.22 3.70 9.33
CA LEU A 94 14.32 2.89 8.76
C LEU A 94 15.31 3.76 8.00
N SER A 95 14.82 4.76 7.27
CA SER A 95 15.66 5.73 6.60
C SER A 95 16.53 6.54 7.58
N GLN A 96 16.26 6.56 8.88
CA GLN A 96 17.16 7.16 9.88
C GLN A 96 18.06 6.13 10.55
N ALA A 97 17.55 4.92 10.75
CA ALA A 97 18.19 3.89 11.54
C ALA A 97 19.19 3.01 10.76
N ALA A 98 19.08 2.96 9.42
CA ALA A 98 19.90 2.09 8.58
C ALA A 98 20.25 2.74 7.25
N ASP A 99 21.35 2.31 6.63
CA ASP A 99 21.76 2.73 5.30
C ASP A 99 20.97 1.97 4.23
N VAL A 100 19.75 2.43 3.96
CA VAL A 100 18.83 1.80 3.01
C VAL A 100 18.32 2.78 1.95
N HIS A 101 18.12 2.28 0.74
CA HIS A 101 17.37 2.99 -0.29
C HIS A 101 15.89 2.61 -0.21
N LEU A 102 15.00 3.57 -0.44
CA LEU A 102 13.57 3.32 -0.49
C LEU A 102 12.99 3.66 -1.87
N ILE A 103 12.11 2.82 -2.38
CA ILE A 103 11.31 3.11 -3.58
C ILE A 103 9.83 3.15 -3.22
N GLY A 104 9.12 4.16 -3.69
CA GLY A 104 7.66 4.24 -3.55
C GLY A 104 6.98 3.75 -4.82
N VAL A 105 6.03 2.82 -4.69
CA VAL A 105 5.28 2.29 -5.84
C VAL A 105 3.83 2.75 -5.76
N HIS A 106 3.37 3.40 -6.82
CA HIS A 106 2.03 3.93 -6.98
C HIS A 106 1.17 2.92 -7.72
N HIS A 107 0.25 2.24 -7.00
CA HIS A 107 -0.56 1.15 -7.55
C HIS A 107 -2.00 1.54 -7.89
N SER A 108 -2.49 2.67 -7.40
CA SER A 108 -3.90 3.07 -7.48
C SER A 108 -4.01 4.58 -7.61
N ASP A 109 -5.01 5.05 -8.36
CA ASP A 109 -5.30 6.43 -8.70
C ASP A 109 -6.14 7.17 -7.63
N THR A 110 -6.12 6.70 -6.39
CA THR A 110 -6.86 7.35 -5.31
C THR A 110 -6.11 8.56 -4.73
N PRO A 111 -6.83 9.59 -4.24
CA PRO A 111 -6.20 10.71 -3.54
C PRO A 111 -5.35 10.29 -2.33
N TYR A 112 -5.72 9.21 -1.65
CA TYR A 112 -4.94 8.65 -0.54
C TYR A 112 -3.54 8.23 -0.99
N ASN A 113 -3.43 7.54 -2.12
CA ASN A 113 -2.16 7.06 -2.63
C ASN A 113 -1.26 8.19 -3.15
N ASP A 114 -1.84 9.18 -3.81
CA ASP A 114 -1.13 10.40 -4.22
C ASP A 114 -0.56 11.14 -3.00
N ALA A 115 -1.39 11.35 -1.98
CA ALA A 115 -1.00 12.05 -0.75
C ALA A 115 0.09 11.27 0.02
N LEU A 116 -0.02 9.95 0.09
CA LEU A 116 0.95 9.09 0.75
C LEU A 116 2.33 9.22 0.12
N LEU A 117 2.44 9.06 -1.21
CA LEU A 117 3.71 9.17 -1.90
C LEU A 117 4.28 10.59 -1.89
N THR A 118 3.42 11.60 -2.03
CA THR A 118 3.82 13.02 -1.94
C THR A 118 4.37 13.36 -0.57
N ARG A 119 3.74 12.86 0.51
CA ARG A 119 4.21 13.08 1.88
C ARG A 119 5.59 12.46 2.10
N TYR A 120 5.77 11.23 1.66
CA TYR A 120 6.97 10.44 1.92
C TYR A 120 8.08 10.62 0.88
N GLU A 121 7.86 11.42 -0.16
CA GLU A 121 8.84 11.67 -1.23
C GLU A 121 10.27 11.99 -0.78
N PRO A 122 10.53 12.75 0.31
CA PRO A 122 11.90 13.15 0.65
C PRO A 122 12.83 11.97 0.96
N MET A 123 12.29 10.86 1.49
CA MET A 123 13.07 9.65 1.78
C MET A 123 13.15 8.67 0.60
N LEU A 124 12.33 8.86 -0.44
CA LEU A 124 12.25 7.92 -1.56
C LEU A 124 13.35 8.23 -2.59
N SER A 125 14.21 7.26 -2.86
CA SER A 125 15.22 7.31 -3.91
C SER A 125 14.58 7.41 -5.29
N ARG A 126 13.48 6.66 -5.51
CA ARG A 126 12.69 6.70 -6.75
C ARG A 126 11.21 6.51 -6.46
N LEU A 127 10.37 6.99 -7.38
CA LEU A 127 8.94 6.73 -7.39
C LEU A 127 8.57 5.99 -8.68
N VAL A 128 7.71 4.98 -8.56
CA VAL A 128 7.31 4.12 -9.68
C VAL A 128 5.80 4.19 -9.84
N GLY A 129 5.32 4.68 -10.98
CA GLY A 129 3.94 4.48 -11.42
C GLY A 129 3.78 3.14 -12.12
N VAL A 130 2.79 2.34 -11.74
CA VAL A 130 2.53 1.05 -12.44
C VAL A 130 1.90 1.23 -13.82
N SER A 131 1.45 2.44 -14.14
CA SER A 131 0.91 2.84 -15.44
C SER A 131 1.40 4.23 -15.82
N GLY A 132 1.24 4.60 -17.09
CA GLY A 132 1.50 5.94 -17.61
C GLY A 132 0.72 6.99 -16.83
N LEU A 133 -0.58 6.78 -16.65
CA LEU A 133 -1.45 7.63 -15.81
C LEU A 133 -0.82 7.90 -14.44
N LEU A 134 -0.44 6.84 -13.73
CA LEU A 134 0.05 6.96 -12.35
C LEU A 134 1.43 7.61 -12.28
N ALA A 135 2.27 7.42 -13.29
CA ALA A 135 3.55 8.13 -13.41
C ALA A 135 3.32 9.62 -13.71
N GLU A 136 2.39 9.97 -14.58
CA GLU A 136 2.03 11.36 -14.90
C GLU A 136 1.39 12.08 -13.71
N ARG A 137 0.50 11.42 -12.97
CA ARG A 137 -0.04 11.95 -11.71
C ARG A 137 1.08 12.27 -10.72
N LEU A 138 2.05 11.37 -10.54
CA LEU A 138 3.20 11.65 -9.68
C LEU A 138 4.00 12.86 -10.18
N ARG A 139 4.22 13.00 -11.49
CA ARG A 139 4.92 14.17 -12.05
C ARG A 139 4.16 15.46 -11.83
N ALA A 140 2.83 15.42 -11.93
CA ALA A 140 1.98 16.57 -11.66
C ALA A 140 2.04 17.01 -10.19
N HIS A 141 2.05 16.07 -9.25
CA HIS A 141 2.15 16.37 -7.81
C HIS A 141 3.59 16.71 -7.37
N LEU A 142 4.60 16.16 -8.05
CA LEU A 142 6.02 16.27 -7.70
C LEU A 142 6.88 16.70 -8.90
N PRO A 143 6.66 17.90 -9.47
CA PRO A 143 7.41 18.35 -10.64
C PRO A 143 8.92 18.45 -10.38
N HIS A 144 9.33 18.77 -9.14
CA HIS A 144 10.73 18.79 -8.73
C HIS A 144 11.39 17.40 -8.67
N ARG A 145 10.60 16.32 -8.78
CA ARG A 145 11.06 14.93 -8.78
C ARG A 145 10.86 14.23 -10.13
N GLU A 146 10.56 14.94 -11.21
CA GLU A 146 10.26 14.33 -12.51
C GLU A 146 11.31 13.31 -12.98
N GLY A 147 12.60 13.62 -12.82
CA GLY A 147 13.71 12.72 -13.17
C GLY A 147 13.82 11.45 -12.30
N ASP A 148 13.15 11.43 -11.15
CA ASP A 148 13.10 10.29 -10.22
C ASP A 148 11.84 9.43 -10.41
N ILE A 149 10.95 9.79 -11.34
CA ILE A 149 9.66 9.11 -11.56
C ILE A 149 9.73 8.20 -12.78
N LEU A 150 9.54 6.91 -12.53
CA LEU A 150 9.61 5.84 -13.53
C LEU A 150 8.24 5.21 -13.76
N ARG A 151 8.05 4.59 -14.93
CA ARG A 151 6.89 3.74 -15.23
C ARG A 151 7.32 2.29 -15.25
N ILE A 152 6.92 1.46 -14.29
CA ILE A 152 7.16 0.00 -14.32
C ILE A 152 5.87 -0.72 -13.99
N GLY A 153 5.26 -1.36 -14.99
CA GLY A 153 3.98 -2.03 -14.84
C GLY A 153 4.04 -3.39 -14.17
N TYR A 154 2.86 -4.00 -14.01
CA TYR A 154 2.73 -5.34 -13.44
C TYR A 154 3.25 -6.39 -14.41
N GLY A 155 4.03 -7.32 -13.85
CA GLY A 155 4.49 -8.51 -14.56
C GLY A 155 3.46 -9.64 -14.47
N VAL A 156 3.20 -10.32 -15.57
CA VAL A 156 2.34 -11.51 -15.67
C VAL A 156 3.09 -12.65 -16.38
N PRO A 157 2.88 -13.91 -15.98
CA PRO A 157 3.43 -15.05 -16.70
C PRO A 157 2.75 -15.17 -18.07
N LEU A 158 3.55 -15.45 -19.10
CA LEU A 158 3.01 -15.65 -20.45
C LEU A 158 2.42 -17.05 -20.60
N GLY A 159 1.24 -17.12 -21.21
CA GLY A 159 0.63 -18.35 -21.65
C GLY A 159 1.25 -18.88 -22.94
N THR A 160 0.78 -20.05 -23.35
CA THR A 160 1.08 -20.61 -24.66
C THR A 160 0.21 -19.95 -25.74
N GLU A 161 0.66 -20.02 -26.99
CA GLU A 161 -0.16 -19.54 -28.11
C GLU A 161 -1.46 -20.33 -28.19
N ARG A 162 -2.57 -19.61 -28.35
CA ARG A 162 -3.90 -20.19 -28.46
C ARG A 162 -4.13 -20.83 -29.82
N GLY A 163 -4.82 -21.97 -29.78
CA GLY A 163 -5.44 -22.57 -30.95
C GLY A 163 -6.69 -21.81 -31.40
N ARG A 164 -7.31 -22.28 -32.49
CA ARG A 164 -8.57 -21.73 -32.97
C ARG A 164 -9.69 -21.92 -31.95
N ARG A 165 -10.60 -20.96 -31.88
CA ARG A 165 -11.83 -21.06 -31.10
C ARG A 165 -12.65 -22.28 -31.55
N ALA A 166 -13.19 -23.03 -30.58
CA ALA A 166 -14.14 -24.09 -30.87
C ALA A 166 -15.51 -23.51 -31.29
N PRO A 167 -16.26 -24.14 -32.22
CA PRO A 167 -17.63 -23.73 -32.53
C PRO A 167 -18.54 -23.73 -31.29
N GLY A 168 -19.53 -22.84 -31.22
CA GLY A 168 -20.49 -22.75 -30.11
C GLY A 168 -20.77 -21.32 -29.64
N PRO A 169 -21.40 -21.15 -28.47
CA PRO A 169 -21.64 -19.84 -27.83
C PRO A 169 -20.33 -19.10 -27.52
N LEU A 170 -20.34 -17.78 -27.64
CA LEU A 170 -19.18 -16.94 -27.29
C LEU A 170 -18.96 -16.93 -25.78
N ARG A 171 -17.77 -17.33 -25.32
CA ARG A 171 -17.44 -17.45 -23.89
C ARG A 171 -16.80 -16.15 -23.38
N LEU A 172 -17.57 -15.36 -22.64
CA LEU A 172 -17.12 -14.11 -22.04
C LEU A 172 -16.67 -14.35 -20.61
N LEU A 173 -15.53 -13.79 -20.23
CA LEU A 173 -14.96 -13.94 -18.89
C LEU A 173 -14.69 -12.59 -18.24
N TYR A 174 -15.14 -12.43 -17.00
CA TYR A 174 -14.68 -11.41 -16.08
C TYR A 174 -13.97 -12.06 -14.91
N MET A 175 -12.91 -11.42 -14.42
CA MET A 175 -12.20 -11.84 -13.22
C MET A 175 -11.90 -10.62 -12.35
N GLY A 176 -12.24 -10.69 -11.08
CA GLY A 176 -11.96 -9.63 -10.13
C GLY A 176 -13.06 -9.49 -9.08
N ARG A 177 -12.93 -8.48 -8.23
CA ARG A 177 -13.93 -8.21 -7.18
C ARG A 177 -15.29 -7.90 -7.83
N LEU A 178 -16.36 -8.52 -7.34
CA LEU A 178 -17.73 -8.24 -7.78
C LEU A 178 -18.28 -7.06 -6.97
N ALA A 179 -18.08 -5.84 -7.48
CA ALA A 179 -18.46 -4.61 -6.81
C ALA A 179 -18.96 -3.55 -7.81
N HIS A 180 -19.96 -2.77 -7.41
CA HIS A 180 -20.58 -1.75 -8.27
C HIS A 180 -19.75 -0.47 -8.37
N GLU A 181 -19.18 0.01 -7.27
CA GLU A 181 -18.53 1.33 -7.19
C GLU A 181 -17.40 1.53 -8.21
N GLN A 182 -16.41 0.63 -8.20
CA GLN A 182 -15.27 0.70 -9.10
C GLN A 182 -15.49 -0.13 -10.37
N LYS A 183 -15.86 -1.41 -10.21
CA LYS A 183 -15.89 -2.39 -11.30
C LYS A 183 -17.18 -2.33 -12.13
N ARG A 184 -18.19 -1.59 -11.64
CA ARG A 184 -19.50 -1.41 -12.28
C ARG A 184 -20.06 -2.71 -12.79
N ILE A 185 -20.09 -3.70 -11.89
CA ILE A 185 -20.27 -5.10 -12.28
C ILE A 185 -21.62 -5.35 -13.00
N ALA A 186 -22.64 -4.53 -12.70
CA ALA A 186 -23.93 -4.52 -13.40
C ALA A 186 -23.83 -4.24 -14.91
N THR A 187 -22.82 -3.51 -15.38
CA THR A 187 -22.59 -3.26 -16.81
C THR A 187 -22.45 -4.56 -17.61
N LEU A 188 -21.85 -5.61 -17.03
CA LEU A 188 -21.67 -6.89 -17.69
C LEU A 188 -22.99 -7.67 -17.85
N VAL A 189 -23.91 -7.50 -16.90
CA VAL A 189 -25.28 -8.03 -16.99
C VAL A 189 -26.05 -7.31 -18.10
N HIS A 190 -25.95 -5.98 -18.16
CA HIS A 190 -26.55 -5.19 -19.26
C HIS A 190 -25.95 -5.56 -20.62
N MET A 191 -24.64 -5.78 -20.68
CA MET A 191 -23.95 -6.28 -21.87
C MET A 191 -24.51 -7.63 -22.30
N ARG A 192 -24.62 -8.60 -21.37
CA ARG A 192 -25.18 -9.93 -21.70
C ARG A 192 -26.59 -9.83 -22.26
N ARG A 193 -27.46 -9.03 -21.63
CA ARG A 193 -28.83 -8.80 -22.10
C ARG A 193 -28.88 -8.15 -23.48
N ALA A 194 -28.02 -7.16 -23.73
CA ALA A 194 -27.92 -6.51 -25.03
C ALA A 194 -27.47 -7.49 -26.12
N LEU A 195 -26.50 -8.36 -25.85
CA LEU A 195 -26.09 -9.42 -26.78
C LEU A 195 -27.24 -10.39 -27.08
N ALA A 196 -28.01 -10.82 -26.07
CA ALA A 196 -29.19 -11.68 -26.27
C ALA A 196 -30.23 -10.99 -27.16
N ALA A 197 -30.54 -9.72 -26.91
CA ALA A 197 -31.50 -8.96 -27.69
C ALA A 197 -31.07 -8.78 -29.16
N ARG A 198 -29.75 -8.82 -29.43
CA ARG A 198 -29.15 -8.77 -30.77
C ARG A 198 -28.99 -10.15 -31.41
N GLY A 199 -29.46 -11.22 -30.77
CA GLY A 199 -29.39 -12.59 -31.30
C GLY A 199 -28.00 -13.23 -31.23
N ILE A 200 -27.11 -12.71 -30.38
CA ILE A 200 -25.75 -13.24 -30.21
C ILE A 200 -25.75 -14.24 -29.06
N ASP A 201 -25.42 -15.50 -29.40
CA ASP A 201 -25.29 -16.57 -28.42
C ASP A 201 -23.96 -16.45 -27.66
N ALA A 202 -24.04 -16.15 -26.37
CA ALA A 202 -22.90 -15.91 -25.50
C ALA A 202 -23.16 -16.44 -24.08
N THR A 203 -22.11 -16.89 -23.41
CA THR A 203 -22.10 -17.18 -21.98
C THR A 203 -21.21 -16.18 -21.26
N LEU A 204 -21.63 -15.73 -20.09
CA LEU A 204 -20.83 -14.83 -19.24
C LEU A 204 -20.45 -15.58 -17.96
N THR A 205 -19.15 -15.69 -17.70
CA THR A 205 -18.62 -16.22 -16.44
C THR A 205 -17.93 -15.11 -15.67
N MET A 206 -18.23 -14.98 -14.39
CA MET A 206 -17.72 -13.91 -13.52
C MET A 206 -17.05 -14.53 -12.30
N LEU A 207 -15.71 -14.53 -12.31
CA LEU A 207 -14.89 -15.10 -11.24
C LEU A 207 -14.51 -14.02 -10.23
N GLY A 208 -14.66 -14.35 -8.95
CA GLY A 208 -14.30 -13.48 -7.84
C GLY A 208 -15.41 -13.33 -6.81
N ASP A 209 -15.05 -12.79 -5.66
CA ASP A 209 -15.97 -12.49 -4.56
C ASP A 209 -16.25 -10.99 -4.49
N GLY A 210 -17.26 -10.59 -3.71
CA GLY A 210 -17.57 -9.20 -3.45
C GLY A 210 -19.03 -8.97 -3.07
N PRO A 211 -19.36 -7.75 -2.64
CA PRO A 211 -20.70 -7.42 -2.14
C PRO A 211 -21.82 -7.65 -3.16
N ALA A 212 -21.50 -7.71 -4.46
CA ALA A 212 -22.48 -7.94 -5.51
C ALA A 212 -22.61 -9.41 -5.95
N LEU A 213 -21.89 -10.38 -5.34
CA LEU A 213 -21.88 -11.78 -5.80
C LEU A 213 -23.28 -12.40 -5.85
N ASP A 214 -24.04 -12.31 -4.76
CA ASP A 214 -25.37 -12.93 -4.69
C ASP A 214 -26.39 -12.21 -5.59
N GLU A 215 -26.24 -10.89 -5.75
CA GLU A 215 -27.02 -10.13 -6.73
C GLU A 215 -26.74 -10.61 -8.16
N MET A 216 -25.47 -10.74 -8.54
CA MET A 216 -25.07 -11.20 -9.88
C MET A 216 -25.55 -12.63 -10.15
N ARG A 217 -25.50 -13.52 -9.16
CA ARG A 217 -26.08 -14.88 -9.24
C ARG A 217 -27.58 -14.84 -9.49
N ALA A 218 -28.31 -14.00 -8.76
CA ALA A 218 -29.76 -13.91 -8.85
C ALA A 218 -30.26 -13.40 -10.22
N THR A 219 -29.40 -12.70 -10.98
CA THR A 219 -29.78 -12.23 -12.32
C THR A 219 -30.05 -13.35 -13.32
N GLY A 220 -29.39 -14.50 -13.16
CA GLY A 220 -29.41 -15.60 -14.14
C GLY A 220 -28.69 -15.31 -15.46
N GLU A 221 -28.03 -14.15 -15.58
CA GLU A 221 -27.36 -13.70 -16.81
C GLU A 221 -25.89 -14.14 -16.85
N ALA A 222 -25.32 -14.55 -15.71
CA ALA A 222 -23.93 -14.95 -15.59
C ALA A 222 -23.74 -16.14 -14.66
N ILE A 223 -22.74 -16.97 -14.98
CA ILE A 223 -22.24 -18.02 -14.10
C ILE A 223 -21.26 -17.36 -13.12
N CYS A 224 -21.64 -17.31 -11.84
CA CYS A 224 -20.86 -16.66 -10.79
C CYS A 224 -20.44 -17.69 -9.72
N PRO A 225 -19.36 -18.46 -9.93
CA PRO A 225 -18.92 -19.47 -8.96
C PRO A 225 -18.40 -18.85 -7.66
N GLY A 226 -18.01 -17.56 -7.66
CA GLY A 226 -17.35 -16.89 -6.55
C GLY A 226 -15.83 -16.84 -6.79
N ALA A 227 -15.05 -16.67 -5.72
CA ALA A 227 -13.61 -16.81 -5.79
C ALA A 227 -13.22 -18.27 -6.02
N VAL A 228 -12.33 -18.51 -6.98
CA VAL A 228 -11.84 -19.85 -7.34
C VAL A 228 -10.31 -19.93 -7.20
N PRO A 229 -9.73 -21.13 -7.00
CA PRO A 229 -8.30 -21.37 -7.00
C PRO A 229 -7.60 -20.91 -8.29
N ALA A 230 -6.30 -20.63 -8.20
CA ALA A 230 -5.52 -20.07 -9.32
C ALA A 230 -5.45 -20.99 -10.56
N ASP A 231 -5.42 -22.31 -10.36
CA ASP A 231 -5.45 -23.31 -11.42
C ASP A 231 -6.81 -23.36 -12.14
N GLU A 232 -7.92 -23.15 -11.41
CA GLU A 232 -9.25 -22.98 -12.00
C GLU A 232 -9.37 -21.67 -12.78
N VAL A 233 -8.79 -20.56 -12.27
CA VAL A 233 -8.69 -19.30 -13.04
C VAL A 233 -7.99 -19.54 -14.37
N GLU A 234 -6.88 -20.28 -14.38
CA GLU A 234 -6.15 -20.59 -15.60
C GLU A 234 -6.98 -21.46 -16.56
N ALA A 235 -7.76 -22.43 -16.05
CA ALA A 235 -8.68 -23.22 -16.86
C ALA A 235 -9.74 -22.35 -17.55
N HIS A 236 -10.39 -21.45 -16.80
CA HIS A 236 -11.36 -20.51 -17.36
C HIS A 236 -10.72 -19.57 -18.39
N LEU A 237 -9.50 -19.09 -18.12
CA LEU A 237 -8.74 -18.27 -19.07
C LEU A 237 -8.40 -19.01 -20.36
N ARG A 238 -8.10 -20.31 -20.31
CA ARG A 238 -7.85 -21.14 -21.51
C ARG A 238 -9.11 -21.40 -22.32
N GLU A 239 -10.28 -21.28 -21.70
CA GLU A 239 -11.57 -21.46 -22.37
C GLU A 239 -12.21 -20.15 -22.82
N ALA A 240 -11.96 -19.01 -22.19
CA ALA A 240 -12.63 -17.75 -22.54
C ALA A 240 -12.34 -17.31 -24.00
N ASP A 241 -13.31 -16.80 -24.73
CA ASP A 241 -13.05 -16.22 -26.06
C ASP A 241 -12.68 -14.73 -25.95
N LEU A 242 -13.29 -14.02 -25.00
CA LEU A 242 -13.02 -12.61 -24.70
C LEU A 242 -13.02 -12.38 -23.19
N PHE A 243 -12.17 -11.45 -22.75
CA PHE A 243 -12.22 -10.88 -21.41
C PHE A 243 -13.06 -9.61 -21.46
N VAL A 244 -13.95 -9.38 -20.50
CA VAL A 244 -14.86 -8.23 -20.48
C VAL A 244 -14.75 -7.48 -19.16
N MET A 245 -14.75 -6.14 -19.19
CA MET A 245 -14.65 -5.30 -17.98
C MET A 245 -15.26 -3.92 -18.20
N GLY A 246 -16.16 -3.50 -17.30
CA GLY A 246 -16.86 -2.22 -17.36
C GLY A 246 -16.39 -1.16 -16.35
N SER A 247 -15.17 -1.27 -15.82
CA SER A 247 -14.67 -0.44 -14.71
C SER A 247 -14.81 1.06 -14.95
N ALA A 248 -15.10 1.82 -13.89
CA ALA A 248 -15.13 3.28 -13.89
C ALA A 248 -13.72 3.92 -13.89
N TYR A 249 -12.80 3.29 -13.16
CA TYR A 249 -11.40 3.71 -12.99
C TYR A 249 -10.51 2.49 -12.67
N GLU A 250 -9.26 2.54 -13.14
CA GLU A 250 -8.24 1.51 -12.95
C GLU A 250 -6.84 2.14 -12.94
N GLY A 251 -6.01 1.76 -11.97
CA GLY A 251 -4.58 2.02 -12.01
C GLY A 251 -3.89 1.19 -13.10
N LEU A 252 -4.08 -0.12 -13.06
CA LEU A 252 -3.73 -1.11 -14.10
C LEU A 252 -4.38 -2.45 -13.74
N SER A 253 -5.18 -3.03 -14.63
CA SER A 253 -5.92 -4.27 -14.33
C SER A 253 -5.04 -5.51 -14.49
N VAL A 254 -4.69 -6.15 -13.37
CA VAL A 254 -3.91 -7.41 -13.36
C VAL A 254 -4.69 -8.54 -14.05
N ALA A 255 -6.00 -8.63 -13.82
CA ALA A 255 -6.87 -9.64 -14.44
C ALA A 255 -6.91 -9.49 -15.97
N MET A 256 -6.96 -8.25 -16.47
CA MET A 256 -6.87 -7.98 -17.90
C MET A 256 -5.52 -8.42 -18.46
N LEU A 257 -4.41 -8.08 -17.78
CA LEU A 257 -3.07 -8.51 -18.20
C LEU A 257 -2.94 -10.04 -18.24
N GLU A 258 -3.50 -10.75 -17.26
CA GLU A 258 -3.54 -12.22 -17.24
C GLU A 258 -4.31 -12.79 -18.43
N ALA A 259 -5.46 -12.21 -18.77
CA ALA A 259 -6.22 -12.62 -19.94
C ALA A 259 -5.44 -12.39 -21.24
N MET A 260 -4.86 -11.19 -21.40
CA MET A 260 -4.04 -10.85 -22.55
C MET A 260 -2.79 -11.75 -22.65
N ALA A 261 -2.18 -12.12 -21.53
CA ALA A 261 -1.04 -13.05 -21.48
C ALA A 261 -1.39 -14.47 -21.94
N GLN A 262 -2.67 -14.85 -21.90
CA GLN A 262 -3.20 -16.11 -22.43
C GLN A 262 -3.75 -15.98 -23.86
N GLY A 263 -3.52 -14.83 -24.51
CA GLY A 263 -4.05 -14.54 -25.84
C GLY A 263 -5.57 -14.36 -25.87
N VAL A 264 -6.19 -13.97 -24.74
CA VAL A 264 -7.61 -13.60 -24.66
C VAL A 264 -7.74 -12.11 -24.84
N ALA A 265 -8.45 -11.67 -25.88
CA ALA A 265 -8.62 -10.26 -26.15
C ALA A 265 -9.58 -9.58 -25.15
N PRO A 266 -9.23 -8.40 -24.61
CA PRO A 266 -10.10 -7.63 -23.74
C PRO A 266 -11.10 -6.78 -24.55
N VAL A 267 -12.36 -6.73 -24.12
CA VAL A 267 -13.38 -5.75 -24.50
C VAL A 267 -13.75 -4.96 -23.25
N VAL A 268 -13.24 -3.74 -23.14
CA VAL A 268 -13.16 -3.05 -21.87
C VAL A 268 -13.45 -1.56 -22.00
N THR A 269 -13.89 -0.94 -20.91
CA THR A 269 -14.05 0.52 -20.86
C THR A 269 -12.70 1.23 -21.01
N SER A 270 -12.71 2.36 -21.72
CA SER A 270 -11.57 3.23 -21.95
C SER A 270 -11.29 4.02 -20.67
N VAL A 271 -10.38 3.49 -19.86
CA VAL A 271 -9.85 4.14 -18.66
C VAL A 271 -8.33 4.27 -18.81
N PRO A 272 -7.68 5.30 -18.25
CA PRO A 272 -6.30 5.60 -18.63
C PRO A 272 -5.30 4.45 -18.37
N GLY A 273 -5.41 3.75 -17.24
CA GLY A 273 -4.55 2.59 -16.96
C GLY A 273 -4.75 1.38 -17.89
N VAL A 274 -5.86 1.33 -18.62
CA VAL A 274 -6.15 0.31 -19.65
C VAL A 274 -5.64 0.76 -21.02
N GLU A 275 -5.79 2.04 -21.36
CA GLU A 275 -5.31 2.64 -22.61
C GLU A 275 -3.79 2.54 -22.78
N ASP A 276 -3.04 2.47 -21.67
CA ASP A 276 -1.60 2.23 -21.66
C ASP A 276 -1.18 0.87 -22.24
N VAL A 277 -2.09 -0.11 -22.30
CA VAL A 277 -1.78 -1.49 -22.68
C VAL A 277 -2.62 -1.97 -23.86
N VAL A 278 -3.87 -1.51 -23.96
CA VAL A 278 -4.82 -1.93 -25.00
C VAL A 278 -4.87 -0.90 -26.12
N THR A 279 -4.46 -1.33 -27.32
CA THR A 279 -4.68 -0.57 -28.56
C THR A 279 -5.99 -1.03 -29.21
N ASP A 280 -6.97 -0.13 -29.32
CA ASP A 280 -8.30 -0.43 -29.88
C ASP A 280 -8.22 -1.03 -31.29
N GLY A 281 -8.95 -2.13 -31.51
CA GLY A 281 -8.98 -2.87 -32.76
C GLY A 281 -7.73 -3.68 -33.09
N VAL A 282 -6.68 -3.62 -32.25
CA VAL A 282 -5.40 -4.30 -32.48
C VAL A 282 -5.13 -5.36 -31.40
N SER A 283 -5.19 -4.96 -30.13
CA SER A 283 -4.88 -5.83 -28.98
C SER A 283 -6.06 -5.98 -28.01
N GLY A 284 -7.24 -5.55 -28.44
CA GLY A 284 -8.48 -5.50 -27.67
C GLY A 284 -9.44 -4.47 -28.25
N ILE A 285 -10.57 -4.27 -27.59
CA ILE A 285 -11.58 -3.27 -27.94
C ILE A 285 -11.80 -2.33 -26.76
N LEU A 286 -11.72 -1.03 -27.03
CA LEU A 286 -12.04 0.02 -26.07
C LEU A 286 -13.45 0.55 -26.33
N VAL A 287 -14.21 0.77 -25.25
CA VAL A 287 -15.55 1.37 -25.30
C VAL A 287 -15.63 2.57 -24.34
N PRO A 288 -16.51 3.56 -24.59
CA PRO A 288 -16.69 4.68 -23.68
C PRO A 288 -17.06 4.22 -22.26
N ARG A 289 -16.54 4.91 -21.24
CA ARG A 289 -16.83 4.61 -19.82
C ARG A 289 -17.96 5.48 -19.25
N GLU A 290 -18.26 6.60 -19.89
CA GLU A 290 -19.27 7.56 -19.46
C GLU A 290 -20.69 7.03 -19.70
N GLY A 291 -21.61 7.42 -18.83
CA GLY A 291 -23.02 7.02 -18.91
C GLY A 291 -23.43 6.04 -17.82
N THR A 292 -24.72 5.70 -17.83
CA THR A 292 -25.35 4.73 -16.94
C THR A 292 -24.82 3.31 -17.20
N ASP A 293 -25.04 2.39 -16.26
CA ASP A 293 -24.59 1.00 -16.44
C ASP A 293 -25.24 0.29 -17.64
N ALA A 294 -26.46 0.68 -17.99
CA ALA A 294 -27.15 0.19 -19.18
C ALA A 294 -26.50 0.69 -20.47
N GLU A 295 -26.13 1.97 -20.54
CA GLU A 295 -25.47 2.56 -21.70
C GLU A 295 -24.07 1.97 -21.90
N VAL A 296 -23.29 1.86 -20.83
CA VAL A 296 -21.96 1.23 -20.87
C VAL A 296 -22.07 -0.26 -21.21
N GLY A 297 -23.06 -0.97 -20.66
CA GLY A 297 -23.32 -2.36 -21.03
C GLY A 297 -23.67 -2.53 -22.52
N ALA A 298 -24.48 -1.63 -23.08
CA ALA A 298 -24.81 -1.64 -24.50
C ALA A 298 -23.57 -1.33 -25.39
N ALA A 299 -22.68 -0.45 -24.92
CA ALA A 299 -21.40 -0.15 -25.57
C ALA A 299 -20.46 -1.36 -25.55
N LEU A 300 -20.32 -2.04 -24.40
CA LEU A 300 -19.57 -3.29 -24.27
C LEU A 300 -20.11 -4.37 -25.22
N ALA A 301 -21.43 -4.51 -25.36
CA ALA A 301 -22.03 -5.46 -26.29
C ALA A 301 -21.66 -5.15 -27.74
N SER A 302 -21.67 -3.87 -28.12
CA SER A 302 -21.19 -3.43 -29.44
C SER A 302 -19.70 -3.67 -29.62
N GLY A 303 -18.90 -3.55 -28.55
CA GLY A 303 -17.49 -3.89 -28.54
C GLY A 303 -17.24 -5.38 -28.76
N VAL A 304 -18.06 -6.25 -28.16
CA VAL A 304 -18.02 -7.70 -28.38
C VAL A 304 -18.33 -8.04 -29.83
N GLU A 305 -19.33 -7.42 -30.44
CA GLU A 305 -19.62 -7.57 -31.87
C GLU A 305 -18.44 -7.16 -32.75
N ARG A 306 -17.84 -6.00 -32.46
CA ARG A 306 -16.62 -5.55 -33.17
C ARG A 306 -15.49 -6.59 -33.02
N ALA A 307 -15.30 -7.15 -31.83
CA ALA A 307 -14.27 -8.16 -31.59
C ALA A 307 -14.50 -9.42 -32.42
N VAL A 308 -15.76 -9.87 -32.54
CA VAL A 308 -16.14 -11.00 -33.39
C VAL A 308 -15.87 -10.72 -34.87
N VAL A 309 -16.24 -9.53 -35.36
CA VAL A 309 -16.03 -9.13 -36.77
C VAL A 309 -14.54 -9.05 -37.12
N LEU A 310 -13.71 -8.51 -36.23
CA LEU A 310 -12.27 -8.40 -36.44
C LEU A 310 -11.53 -9.73 -36.27
N GLY A 311 -12.16 -10.72 -35.63
CA GLY A 311 -11.59 -12.01 -35.29
C GLY A 311 -10.97 -12.01 -33.90
N VAL A 312 -11.58 -12.77 -32.99
CA VAL A 312 -11.17 -12.86 -31.58
C VAL A 312 -9.74 -13.40 -31.44
N GLU A 313 -9.32 -14.30 -32.34
CA GLU A 313 -7.95 -14.84 -32.35
C GLU A 313 -6.92 -13.81 -32.83
N VAL A 314 -7.29 -12.93 -33.77
CA VAL A 314 -6.40 -11.87 -34.27
C VAL A 314 -6.15 -10.86 -33.16
N LEU A 315 -7.22 -10.42 -32.49
CA LEU A 315 -7.13 -9.54 -31.33
C LEU A 315 -6.38 -10.20 -30.18
N GLY A 316 -6.61 -11.49 -29.94
CA GLY A 316 -5.94 -12.28 -28.91
C GLY A 316 -4.43 -12.37 -29.13
N ALA A 317 -4.00 -12.60 -30.37
CA ALA A 317 -2.58 -12.57 -30.74
C ALA A 317 -1.98 -11.17 -30.56
N GLY A 318 -2.75 -10.11 -30.84
CA GLY A 318 -2.36 -8.72 -30.55
C GLY A 318 -2.20 -8.45 -29.06
N ALA A 319 -3.14 -8.93 -28.25
CA ALA A 319 -3.12 -8.85 -26.79
C ALA A 319 -1.87 -9.50 -26.20
N LEU A 320 -1.56 -10.73 -26.64
CA LEU A 320 -0.36 -11.46 -26.20
C LEU A 320 0.93 -10.72 -26.57
N ARG A 321 1.01 -10.16 -27.78
CA ARG A 321 2.19 -9.37 -28.20
C ARG A 321 2.36 -8.11 -27.35
N SER A 322 1.27 -7.39 -27.05
CA SER A 322 1.32 -6.21 -26.18
C SER A 322 1.88 -6.54 -24.80
N VAL A 323 1.34 -7.59 -24.15
CA VAL A 323 1.82 -8.03 -22.84
C VAL A 323 3.24 -8.57 -22.87
N ARG A 324 3.61 -9.38 -23.86
CA ARG A 324 4.97 -9.92 -24.00
C ARG A 324 6.03 -8.82 -24.09
N HIS A 325 5.70 -7.68 -24.69
CA HIS A 325 6.65 -6.58 -24.85
C HIS A 325 6.93 -5.84 -23.53
N GLU A 326 5.90 -5.54 -22.74
CA GLU A 326 6.04 -4.64 -21.57
C GLU A 326 5.77 -5.28 -20.21
N HIS A 327 4.98 -6.36 -20.18
CA HIS A 327 4.36 -6.91 -18.97
C HIS A 327 4.72 -8.38 -18.73
N GLU A 328 5.68 -8.96 -19.45
CA GLU A 328 6.23 -10.26 -19.08
C GLU A 328 6.89 -10.18 -17.69
N VAL A 329 6.57 -11.13 -16.82
CA VAL A 329 7.02 -11.13 -15.42
C VAL A 329 8.55 -11.07 -15.26
N SER A 330 9.29 -11.82 -16.08
CA SER A 330 10.76 -11.84 -16.05
C SER A 330 11.36 -10.47 -16.39
N ARG A 331 10.76 -9.78 -17.38
CA ARG A 331 11.15 -8.43 -17.81
C ARG A 331 10.83 -7.40 -16.74
N CYS A 332 9.63 -7.43 -16.15
CA CYS A 332 9.30 -6.52 -15.05
C CYS A 332 10.22 -6.72 -13.85
N ALA A 333 10.52 -7.96 -13.48
CA ALA A 333 11.48 -8.26 -12.41
C ALA A 333 12.89 -7.73 -12.75
N GLY A 334 13.34 -7.92 -13.99
CA GLY A 334 14.61 -7.36 -14.48
C GLY A 334 14.67 -5.83 -14.35
N ARG A 335 13.58 -5.12 -14.65
CA ARG A 335 13.51 -3.65 -14.51
C ARG A 335 13.60 -3.18 -13.06
N TYR A 336 12.97 -3.91 -12.12
CA TYR A 336 13.13 -3.62 -10.69
C TYR A 336 14.56 -3.91 -10.20
N GLN A 337 15.21 -4.94 -10.73
CA GLN A 337 16.62 -5.25 -10.42
C GLN A 337 17.58 -4.21 -11.01
N ASP A 338 17.36 -3.76 -12.24
CA ASP A 338 18.12 -2.67 -12.86
C ASP A 338 17.97 -1.38 -12.06
N LEU A 339 16.73 -1.06 -11.65
CA LEU A 339 16.42 0.07 -10.77
C LEU A 339 17.19 -0.03 -9.45
N ALA A 340 17.12 -1.17 -8.78
CA ALA A 340 17.83 -1.40 -7.53
C ALA A 340 19.35 -1.23 -7.70
N ARG A 341 19.93 -1.78 -8.79
CA ARG A 341 21.37 -1.64 -9.10
C ARG A 341 21.79 -0.20 -9.38
N ALA A 342 20.90 0.61 -9.95
CA ALA A 342 21.15 2.02 -10.20
C ALA A 342 21.15 2.83 -8.88
N ILE A 343 20.09 2.71 -8.08
CA ILE A 343 19.90 3.58 -6.91
C ILE A 343 20.92 3.33 -5.79
N VAL A 344 21.44 2.11 -5.64
CA VAL A 344 22.44 1.79 -4.60
C VAL A 344 23.81 2.44 -4.84
N ARG A 345 23.98 3.13 -5.97
CA ARG A 345 25.18 3.93 -6.29
C ARG A 345 24.97 5.41 -6.00
N GLU A 346 23.78 5.80 -5.58
CA GLU A 346 23.39 7.18 -5.34
C GLU A 346 23.43 7.51 -3.84
N PRO A 347 23.44 8.79 -3.46
CA PRO A 347 23.31 9.18 -2.06
C PRO A 347 21.99 8.69 -1.45
N ILE A 348 22.07 8.18 -0.22
CA ILE A 348 20.89 7.76 0.54
C ILE A 348 20.05 8.99 0.90
N ARG A 349 18.75 8.89 0.63
CA ARG A 349 17.77 9.90 1.03
C ARG A 349 17.22 9.58 2.42
N ARG A 350 17.15 10.59 3.26
CA ARG A 350 16.76 10.50 4.67
C ARG A 350 15.43 11.21 4.88
N TRP A 351 14.56 10.66 5.71
CA TRP A 351 13.39 11.39 6.19
C TRP A 351 13.80 12.68 6.93
N PRO A 352 13.20 13.85 6.64
CA PRO A 352 13.54 15.08 7.34
C PRO A 352 13.10 15.02 8.81
N LEU A 353 14.02 15.30 9.72
CA LEU A 353 13.83 15.15 11.17
C LEU A 353 12.79 16.12 11.77
N GLU A 354 12.43 17.15 11.02
CA GLU A 354 11.41 18.14 11.34
C GLU A 354 10.00 17.73 10.89
N ARG A 355 9.85 16.69 10.07
CA ARG A 355 8.54 16.22 9.59
C ARG A 355 8.01 15.08 10.47
N PRO A 356 6.74 15.14 10.93
CA PRO A 356 6.12 14.03 11.65
C PRO A 356 6.06 12.77 10.79
N CYS A 357 6.55 11.64 11.30
CA CYS A 357 6.61 10.37 10.57
C CYS A 357 5.26 9.63 10.46
N ALA A 358 4.16 10.21 10.96
CA ALA A 358 2.80 9.65 10.86
C ALA A 358 1.75 10.78 10.71
N SER A 359 0.70 10.52 9.94
CA SER A 359 -0.63 11.12 10.15
C SER A 359 -1.47 10.07 10.89
N GLY A 360 -1.70 10.25 12.19
CA GLY A 360 -2.60 9.34 12.90
C GLY A 360 -4.05 9.52 12.42
N PRO A 361 -4.84 8.45 12.25
CA PRO A 361 -6.27 8.52 12.44
C PRO A 361 -6.54 8.43 13.95
N ASP A 362 -6.69 9.56 14.63
CA ASP A 362 -7.60 9.71 15.78
C ASP A 362 -7.57 11.13 16.36
N ASP A 363 -8.73 11.77 16.34
CA ASP A 363 -9.05 13.09 16.89
C ASP A 363 -9.09 13.13 18.43
N SER A 364 -8.13 12.54 19.17
CA SER A 364 -8.21 12.58 20.65
C SER A 364 -6.95 12.86 21.46
N VAL A 365 -5.75 13.00 20.86
CA VAL A 365 -4.61 13.56 21.61
C VAL A 365 -3.74 14.41 20.68
N THR A 366 -3.93 15.73 20.71
CA THR A 366 -3.07 16.68 20.01
C THR A 366 -1.68 16.69 20.66
N VAL A 367 -0.72 16.06 19.99
CA VAL A 367 0.72 16.25 20.26
C VAL A 367 1.12 17.58 19.62
N PRO A 368 1.65 18.55 20.38
CA PRO A 368 2.11 19.81 19.80
C PRO A 368 3.09 19.58 18.65
N ALA A 369 2.93 20.30 17.54
CA ALA A 369 3.75 20.09 16.34
C ALA A 369 5.26 20.31 16.58
N ASP A 370 5.60 21.11 17.60
CA ASP A 370 6.97 21.42 18.02
C ASP A 370 7.53 20.43 19.06
N ALA A 371 6.73 19.45 19.51
CA ALA A 371 7.11 18.46 20.52
C ALA A 371 8.41 17.70 20.23
N PRO A 372 8.66 17.21 18.98
CA PRO A 372 9.92 16.53 18.67
C PRO A 372 11.13 17.49 18.79
N GLY A 373 10.96 18.75 18.39
CA GLY A 373 12.00 19.78 18.48
C GLY A 373 12.33 20.15 19.92
N ARG A 374 11.30 20.36 20.75
CA ARG A 374 11.45 20.60 22.20
C ARG A 374 12.15 19.43 22.88
N MET A 375 11.75 18.20 22.58
CA MET A 375 12.33 17.00 23.18
C MET A 375 13.81 16.87 22.80
N ARG A 376 14.16 17.13 21.54
CA ARG A 376 15.55 17.07 21.07
C ARG A 376 16.43 18.13 21.76
N ALA A 377 15.95 19.37 21.83
CA ALA A 377 16.66 20.46 22.48
C ALA A 377 16.87 20.17 23.98
N LEU A 378 15.83 19.68 24.65
CA LEU A 378 15.89 19.31 26.05
C LEU A 378 16.88 18.17 26.27
N LEU A 379 16.75 17.05 25.56
CA LEU A 379 17.63 15.89 25.72
C LEU A 379 19.09 16.21 25.39
N ALA A 380 19.36 17.06 24.38
CA ALA A 380 20.72 17.50 24.06
C ALA A 380 21.36 18.37 25.15
N ALA A 381 20.56 19.04 25.98
CA ALA A 381 21.03 19.84 27.11
C ALA A 381 21.25 19.01 28.39
N LEU A 382 20.89 17.72 28.40
CA LEU A 382 21.00 16.85 29.57
C LEU A 382 22.25 15.97 29.48
N GLU A 383 23.13 16.08 30.49
CA GLU A 383 24.32 15.24 30.61
C GLU A 383 24.05 14.00 31.49
N GLY A 384 23.88 12.86 30.83
CA GLY A 384 23.80 11.55 31.47
C GLY A 384 22.46 10.82 31.23
N PRO A 385 22.26 9.67 31.89
CA PRO A 385 21.09 8.82 31.72
C PRO A 385 19.75 9.53 31.98
N VAL A 386 18.80 9.39 31.05
CA VAL A 386 17.48 10.02 31.11
C VAL A 386 16.37 8.96 31.20
N LEU A 387 15.42 9.20 32.10
CA LEU A 387 14.16 8.47 32.18
C LEU A 387 13.02 9.30 31.58
N ILE A 388 12.13 8.70 30.81
CA ILE A 388 10.96 9.41 30.26
C ILE A 388 9.71 9.02 31.07
N HIS A 389 8.95 10.00 31.59
CA HIS A 389 7.68 9.74 32.28
C HIS A 389 6.52 9.71 31.27
N GLY A 390 5.91 8.53 31.15
CA GLY A 390 4.69 8.28 30.37
C GLY A 390 4.95 7.43 29.12
N THR A 391 4.12 6.41 28.91
CA THR A 391 4.19 5.47 27.76
C THR A 391 3.01 5.60 26.79
N GLY A 392 2.21 6.66 26.91
CA GLY A 392 1.01 6.88 26.10
C GLY A 392 1.25 7.37 24.67
N ALA A 393 0.16 7.63 23.93
CA ALA A 393 0.16 8.05 22.53
C ALA A 393 1.12 9.22 22.22
N HIS A 394 1.22 10.16 23.14
CA HIS A 394 2.15 11.28 23.05
C HIS A 394 3.63 10.82 22.98
N THR A 395 4.05 9.95 23.89
CA THR A 395 5.41 9.39 23.92
C THR A 395 5.69 8.57 22.67
N LEU A 396 4.70 7.83 22.16
CA LEU A 396 4.79 7.09 20.91
C LEU A 396 5.01 8.03 19.71
N ALA A 397 4.34 9.18 19.67
CA ALA A 397 4.44 10.15 18.58
C ALA A 397 5.82 10.83 18.48
N ILE A 398 6.52 10.98 19.60
CA ILE A 398 7.87 11.58 19.64
C ILE A 398 9.00 10.53 19.74
N ALA A 399 8.66 9.25 19.60
CA ALA A 399 9.55 8.15 19.91
C ALA A 399 10.80 8.09 19.02
N SER A 400 10.73 8.63 17.79
CA SER A 400 11.87 8.78 16.89
C SER A 400 13.00 9.63 17.46
N VAL A 401 12.71 10.56 18.38
CA VAL A 401 13.70 11.41 19.05
C VAL A 401 14.40 10.67 20.20
N LEU A 402 13.66 9.79 20.88
CA LEU A 402 14.16 9.05 22.05
C LEU A 402 15.29 8.08 21.68
N ALA A 403 15.28 7.54 20.46
CA ALA A 403 16.31 6.65 19.92
C ALA A 403 17.70 7.28 19.81
N THR A 404 17.81 8.61 19.91
CA THR A 404 19.06 9.36 19.70
C THR A 404 19.68 9.90 21.00
N ALA A 405 19.05 9.68 22.15
CA ALA A 405 19.49 10.19 23.44
C ALA A 405 19.88 9.07 24.40
N ASN A 406 20.58 9.40 25.50
CA ASN A 406 20.97 8.46 26.55
C ASN A 406 19.77 8.07 27.45
N VAL A 407 18.69 7.62 26.83
CA VAL A 407 17.49 7.15 27.52
C VAL A 407 17.79 5.77 28.10
N VAL A 408 17.41 5.55 29.35
CA VAL A 408 17.64 4.29 30.08
C VAL A 408 16.37 3.55 30.48
N GLY A 409 15.20 4.19 30.33
CA GLY A 409 13.95 3.65 30.86
C GLY A 409 12.75 4.58 30.67
N PHE A 410 11.58 4.02 30.94
CA PHE A 410 10.34 4.77 31.12
C PHE A 410 9.83 4.61 32.54
N ALA A 411 9.18 5.66 33.06
CA ALA A 411 8.33 5.56 34.24
C ALA A 411 6.87 5.70 33.85
N ASP A 412 5.98 4.88 34.41
CA ASP A 412 4.54 4.98 34.16
C ASP A 412 3.73 4.79 35.45
N ASP A 413 2.67 5.58 35.60
CA ASP A 413 1.79 5.52 36.76
C ASP A 413 0.84 4.31 36.71
N ASP A 414 0.63 3.72 35.52
CA ASP A 414 -0.19 2.52 35.33
C ASP A 414 0.59 1.25 35.73
N PRO A 415 0.20 0.57 36.84
CA PRO A 415 0.90 -0.63 37.30
C PRO A 415 0.87 -1.78 36.30
N ALA A 416 -0.12 -1.81 35.40
CA ALA A 416 -0.23 -2.85 34.37
C ALA A 416 0.85 -2.72 33.29
N ARG A 417 1.47 -1.54 33.15
CA ARG A 417 2.56 -1.28 32.20
C ARG A 417 3.94 -1.48 32.82
N CYS A 418 4.04 -1.39 34.14
CA CYS A 418 5.28 -1.59 34.88
C CYS A 418 5.74 -3.05 34.83
N GLY A 419 7.05 -3.27 34.69
CA GLY A 419 7.64 -4.61 34.48
C GLY A 419 7.66 -5.06 33.02
N GLY A 420 7.02 -4.31 32.12
CA GLY A 420 7.15 -4.44 30.67
C GLY A 420 8.32 -3.63 30.10
N HIS A 421 8.41 -3.59 28.78
CA HIS A 421 9.40 -2.78 28.05
C HIS A 421 8.70 -1.89 27.02
N LEU A 422 9.26 -0.71 26.78
CA LEU A 422 8.92 0.14 25.65
C LEU A 422 10.20 0.40 24.84
N PHE A 423 10.23 -0.05 23.58
CA PHE A 423 11.38 0.13 22.67
C PHE A 423 12.70 -0.45 23.20
N ASN A 424 12.62 -1.57 23.94
CA ASN A 424 13.70 -2.26 24.67
C ASN A 424 14.18 -1.60 25.96
N TRP A 425 13.59 -0.47 26.37
CA TRP A 425 13.84 0.10 27.68
C TRP A 425 12.81 -0.37 28.70
N PRO A 426 13.23 -0.69 29.94
CA PRO A 426 12.31 -1.14 30.98
C PRO A 426 11.32 -0.02 31.35
N ILE A 427 10.07 -0.41 31.57
CA ILE A 427 9.04 0.45 32.16
C ILE A 427 8.98 0.13 33.65
N ILE A 428 9.26 1.12 34.48
CA ILE A 428 9.33 0.96 35.94
C ILE A 428 8.31 1.88 36.64
N PRO A 429 7.90 1.55 37.87
CA PRO A 429 7.08 2.48 38.64
C PRO A 429 7.91 3.74 39.01
N PRO A 430 7.28 4.93 39.10
CA PRO A 430 7.94 6.17 39.52
C PRO A 430 8.73 6.05 40.83
N SER A 431 8.29 5.21 41.76
CA SER A 431 8.96 4.95 43.04
C SER A 431 10.31 4.22 42.92
N ALA A 432 10.60 3.62 41.76
CA ALA A 432 11.85 2.89 41.50
C ALA A 432 12.74 3.58 40.45
N ALA A 433 12.45 4.83 40.10
CA ALA A 433 13.09 5.59 39.03
C ALA A 433 14.62 5.61 39.06
N SER A 434 15.22 5.63 40.25
CA SER A 434 16.68 5.61 40.43
C SER A 434 17.34 4.25 40.12
N ALA A 435 16.57 3.16 40.07
CA ALA A 435 17.08 1.80 39.87
C ALA A 435 17.77 1.60 38.51
N LEU A 436 17.46 2.45 37.53
CA LEU A 436 18.03 2.41 36.18
C LEU A 436 19.24 3.33 36.00
N GLY A 437 19.76 3.91 37.09
CA GLY A 437 20.90 4.83 37.04
C GLY A 437 20.59 6.16 36.34
N ALA A 438 19.31 6.49 36.17
CA ALA A 438 18.86 7.77 35.64
C ALA A 438 19.44 8.93 36.50
N ARG A 439 19.78 10.04 35.86
CA ARG A 439 20.07 11.33 36.53
C ARG A 439 18.96 12.34 36.30
N HIS A 440 18.21 12.14 35.22
CA HIS A 440 17.16 13.03 34.77
C HIS A 440 15.86 12.27 34.53
N VAL A 441 14.74 12.94 34.78
CA VAL A 441 13.40 12.50 34.37
C VAL A 441 12.81 13.57 33.49
N VAL A 442 12.33 13.22 32.30
CA VAL A 442 11.61 14.14 31.41
C VAL A 442 10.14 13.74 31.36
N ILE A 443 9.26 14.67 31.74
CA ILE A 443 7.82 14.51 31.61
C ILE A 443 7.44 14.82 30.17
N SER A 444 7.05 13.80 29.40
CA SER A 444 6.74 13.96 27.99
C SER A 444 5.28 14.31 27.72
N SER A 445 4.35 14.11 28.65
CA SER A 445 2.91 14.29 28.41
C SER A 445 2.53 15.75 28.18
N SER A 446 1.73 16.05 27.14
CA SER A 446 1.16 17.39 26.90
C SER A 446 -0.12 17.67 27.72
N ILE A 447 -0.85 16.62 28.10
CA ILE A 447 -2.16 16.73 28.78
C ILE A 447 -2.09 16.50 30.29
N HIS A 448 -1.09 15.75 30.77
CA HIS A 448 -0.93 15.41 32.18
C HIS A 448 0.35 15.99 32.79
N GLU A 449 1.05 16.89 32.08
CA GLU A 449 2.31 17.47 32.52
C GLU A 449 2.22 18.09 33.92
N GLN A 450 1.16 18.84 34.19
CA GLN A 450 0.95 19.52 35.47
C GLN A 450 0.78 18.54 36.62
N ALA A 451 -0.12 17.57 36.47
CA ALA A 451 -0.39 16.56 37.49
C ALA A 451 0.83 15.68 37.80
N ILE A 452 1.68 15.40 36.80
CA ILE A 452 2.92 14.65 37.00
C ILE A 452 3.96 15.53 37.71
N TRP A 453 4.09 16.79 37.31
CA TRP A 453 5.03 17.73 37.90
C TRP A 453 4.73 18.09 39.36
N ASP A 454 3.46 18.16 39.74
CA ASP A 454 3.07 18.41 41.13
C ASP A 454 3.51 17.27 42.04
N ARG A 455 3.70 16.07 41.48
CA ARG A 455 4.22 14.89 42.18
C ARG A 455 5.73 14.69 42.01
N ARG A 456 6.47 15.62 41.40
CA ARG A 456 7.91 15.48 41.10
C ARG A 456 8.80 15.19 42.31
N SER A 457 8.36 15.53 43.52
CA SER A 457 9.07 15.22 44.76
C SER A 457 9.34 13.72 44.92
N MET A 458 8.55 12.84 44.29
CA MET A 458 8.80 11.40 44.27
C MET A 458 10.07 11.02 43.49
N TYR A 459 10.45 11.82 42.50
CA TYR A 459 11.70 11.66 41.74
C TYR A 459 12.86 12.41 42.40
N GLU A 460 12.61 13.62 42.90
CA GLU A 460 13.62 14.44 43.56
C GLU A 460 14.14 13.77 44.85
N SER A 461 13.26 13.11 45.61
CA SER A 461 13.66 12.33 46.80
C SER A 461 14.56 11.13 46.48
N GLN A 462 14.57 10.67 45.23
CA GLN A 462 15.48 9.64 44.71
C GLN A 462 16.76 10.23 44.09
N GLY A 463 16.99 11.54 44.21
CA GLY A 463 18.18 12.22 43.68
C GLY A 463 18.11 12.58 42.20
N LEU A 464 16.94 12.48 41.56
CA LEU A 464 16.75 12.74 40.14
C LEU A 464 16.35 14.20 39.88
N ARG A 465 16.84 14.78 38.78
CA ARG A 465 16.39 16.09 38.31
C ARG A 465 15.23 15.94 37.33
N VAL A 466 14.11 16.58 37.62
CA VAL A 466 12.88 16.47 36.81
C VAL A 466 12.75 17.66 35.87
N HIS A 467 12.38 17.37 34.62
CA HIS A 467 12.23 18.35 33.54
C HIS A 467 10.85 18.22 32.90
N ARG A 468 10.38 19.35 32.38
CA ARG A 468 9.14 19.46 31.60
C ARG A 468 9.46 19.64 30.14
N LEU A 469 8.58 19.11 29.29
CA LEU A 469 8.68 19.28 27.86
C LEU A 469 7.97 20.57 27.38
N TYR A 470 6.86 20.94 28.03
CA TYR A 470 5.96 22.00 27.57
C TYR A 470 5.97 23.25 28.42
N ALA A 471 6.20 23.14 29.73
CA ALA A 471 6.37 24.26 30.65
C ALA A 471 5.38 25.41 30.41
N CYS A 472 4.13 25.23 30.87
CA CYS A 472 3.01 26.19 30.91
C CYS A 472 3.32 27.64 30.44
N ASP A 473 3.30 27.82 29.12
CA ASP A 473 2.79 29.03 28.46
C ASP A 473 1.84 28.52 27.37
N ASP A 474 0.56 28.90 27.49
CA ASP A 474 -0.58 28.62 26.59
C ASP A 474 -1.15 27.19 26.52
N ALA A 475 -1.91 26.80 27.55
CA ALA A 475 -3.08 25.92 27.35
C ALA A 475 -4.34 26.80 27.25
N PRO A 476 -5.18 26.69 26.21
CA PRO A 476 -6.45 27.41 26.19
C PRO A 476 -7.31 26.87 27.33
N SER A 477 -7.64 27.76 28.26
CA SER A 477 -8.56 27.53 29.37
C SER A 477 -9.87 26.96 28.84
N GLY A 478 -10.28 25.82 29.39
CA GLY A 478 -11.52 25.16 29.03
C GLY A 478 -12.71 26.11 29.19
N ASP A 479 -13.46 26.26 28.11
CA ASP A 479 -14.88 26.50 28.21
C ASP A 479 -15.60 25.57 27.22
N ALA A 480 -16.44 24.71 27.78
CA ALA A 480 -17.21 23.75 27.02
C ALA A 480 -18.37 24.48 26.33
N ALA A 481 -18.14 24.98 25.13
CA ALA A 481 -19.22 25.31 24.21
C ALA A 481 -19.55 24.05 23.38
N ARG A 482 -20.58 23.33 23.80
CA ARG A 482 -21.37 22.49 22.88
C ARG A 482 -21.81 23.39 21.72
N LEU A 483 -21.25 23.18 20.53
CA LEU A 483 -21.79 23.75 19.30
C LEU A 483 -22.00 22.62 18.29
N ASP A 484 -23.20 22.68 17.73
CA ASP A 484 -23.93 21.73 16.92
C ASP A 484 -23.13 20.96 15.86
N THR A 485 -23.58 19.71 15.71
CA THR A 485 -23.59 18.95 14.47
C THR A 485 -24.34 19.72 13.37
N ASP A 486 -23.64 20.45 12.50
CA ASP A 486 -23.99 20.55 11.07
C ASP A 486 -22.96 21.37 10.26
N THR A 487 -22.97 21.17 8.93
CA THR A 487 -22.37 21.97 7.84
C THR A 487 -21.00 21.59 7.28
N SER A 488 -21.06 20.83 6.17
CA SER A 488 -20.50 21.14 4.85
C SER A 488 -19.08 21.71 4.73
N PHE A 489 -18.21 20.94 4.07
CA PHE A 489 -16.97 21.37 3.43
C PHE A 489 -17.22 22.46 2.37
N PRO A 490 -16.51 23.61 2.42
CA PRO A 490 -16.26 24.40 1.23
C PRO A 490 -14.95 23.93 0.58
N LEU A 491 -15.08 23.38 -0.63
CA LEU A 491 -13.99 23.36 -1.61
C LEU A 491 -13.74 24.81 -2.06
N ALA A 492 -12.49 25.25 -1.96
CA ALA A 492 -11.97 26.44 -2.64
C ALA A 492 -10.45 26.22 -2.82
N GLY A 493 -9.84 26.49 -3.96
CA GLY A 493 -10.27 27.02 -5.26
C GLY A 493 -9.06 27.03 -6.18
#